data_AF-N6TB94-F1
#
_entry.id   AF-N6TB94-F1
#
_cell.length_a   1.000
_cell.length_b   1.000
_cell.length_c   1.000
_cell.angle_alpha   90.00
_cell.angle_beta   90.00
_cell.angle_gamma   90.00
#
_symmetry.space_group_name_H-M   'P 1'
#
loop_
_entity.id
_entity.type
_entity.pdbx_description
1 polymer ?
#
loop_
_entity_poly.entity_id
_entity_poly.type
_entity_poly.pdbx_seq_one_letter_code
_entity_poly.pdbx_strand_id
1 'polypeptide(L)'
;MQSTPSPRRGAPLIRTRPLRARVGLELTTPVLEEANPFGHGNPHPHLLTMSLSWLLAGALPPIYSTPQRASSPSSSGTGLASMAFLSKIACAIPSHWALLYDSDEQGLGANRFLHHVLGYKGPTLVIFRSDDNEKFCVTSPCEWKESHHYWGGEGSAVFQLLPKFQLLEKGTKLLYLNTTVRGYPQGLRAGSDPRSPIIAVDAGFEKMEWKKIPLHIQTIEVWGCGDQVQRERQLEVKKWEVKEAEKQRTLKLSAADWLDHPDRYLLELAGRPQYHQNQT
;
A
#
# COMPACT_ATOMS: atom_id res chain seq x y z
N MET A 1 13.09 89.37 -19.01
CA MET A 1 12.41 89.85 -17.79
C MET A 1 11.66 88.69 -17.16
N GLN A 2 11.57 88.70 -15.83
CA GLN A 2 11.28 87.60 -14.89
C GLN A 2 9.94 86.85 -15.11
N SER A 3 9.92 85.53 -14.78
CA SER A 3 9.11 84.93 -13.67
C SER A 3 8.89 83.40 -13.84
N THR A 4 9.39 82.58 -12.89
CA THR A 4 8.82 81.32 -12.27
C THR A 4 8.24 80.14 -13.11
N PRO A 5 8.03 78.90 -12.57
CA PRO A 5 8.58 78.20 -11.36
C PRO A 5 8.81 76.64 -11.48
N SER A 6 9.25 76.04 -10.35
CA SER A 6 8.87 74.69 -9.79
C SER A 6 9.77 73.44 -10.06
N PRO A 7 9.76 72.39 -9.20
CA PRO A 7 10.66 72.28 -8.02
C PRO A 7 11.36 70.89 -7.89
N ARG A 8 12.41 70.76 -7.04
CA ARG A 8 12.93 69.45 -6.60
C ARG A 8 13.27 69.36 -5.11
N ARG A 9 12.92 68.17 -4.62
CA ARG A 9 12.96 67.54 -3.29
C ARG A 9 14.26 67.68 -2.48
N GLY A 10 14.10 67.76 -1.16
CA GLY A 10 15.07 67.29 -0.17
C GLY A 10 14.36 66.40 0.87
N ALA A 11 14.92 65.23 1.15
CA ALA A 11 14.67 64.42 2.35
C ALA A 11 15.65 64.90 3.46
N PRO A 12 15.62 64.46 4.76
CA PRO A 12 15.31 63.10 5.24
C PRO A 12 14.74 62.97 6.69
N LEU A 13 14.73 61.71 7.17
CA LEU A 13 14.71 61.20 8.56
C LEU A 13 13.37 61.20 9.34
N ILE A 14 12.79 59.99 9.50
CA ILE A 14 11.76 59.72 10.52
C ILE A 14 12.31 58.72 11.54
N ARG A 15 12.25 59.18 12.80
CA ARG A 15 12.65 58.51 14.03
C ARG A 15 11.52 57.60 14.54
N THR A 16 11.92 56.50 15.15
CA THR A 16 11.13 55.40 15.71
C THR A 16 10.26 55.80 16.92
N ARG A 17 9.09 55.14 17.07
CA ARG A 17 8.44 54.76 18.35
C ARG A 17 7.41 53.62 18.12
N PRO A 18 7.06 52.82 19.16
CA PRO A 18 6.95 51.37 19.06
C PRO A 18 5.51 50.87 18.87
N LEU A 19 5.35 49.78 18.11
CA LEU A 19 4.08 49.06 18.02
C LEU A 19 4.03 47.95 19.07
N ARG A 20 3.08 48.16 19.97
CA ARG A 20 2.52 47.28 20.99
C ARG A 20 2.34 45.84 20.46
N ALA A 21 2.90 44.87 21.18
CA ALA A 21 2.67 43.45 20.94
C ALA A 21 1.17 43.13 21.06
N ARG A 22 0.57 42.67 19.96
CA ARG A 22 -0.66 41.86 20.00
C ARG A 22 -0.26 40.43 19.71
N VAL A 23 -0.27 39.62 20.77
CA VAL A 23 -0.29 38.16 20.68
C VAL A 23 -1.70 37.80 20.20
N GLY A 24 -1.86 37.73 18.87
CA GLY A 24 -3.01 37.12 18.24
C GLY A 24 -2.52 35.86 17.55
N LEU A 25 -2.78 34.70 18.14
CA LEU A 25 -2.73 33.43 17.44
C LEU A 25 -3.85 33.47 16.39
N GLU A 26 -3.56 33.98 15.20
CA GLU A 26 -4.38 33.69 14.03
C GLU A 26 -4.21 32.19 13.75
N LEU A 27 -5.19 31.42 14.22
CA LEU A 27 -5.44 30.07 13.72
C LEU A 27 -5.99 30.22 12.30
N THR A 28 -5.12 30.55 11.36
CA THR A 28 -5.36 30.24 9.96
C THR A 28 -5.41 28.73 9.89
N THR A 29 -6.62 28.18 9.76
CA THR A 29 -6.79 26.80 9.34
C THR A 29 -6.09 26.70 7.99
N PRO A 30 -4.99 25.93 7.86
CA PRO A 30 -4.42 25.74 6.55
C PRO A 30 -5.47 24.97 5.76
N VAL A 31 -6.08 25.65 4.80
CA VAL A 31 -6.72 24.99 3.66
C VAL A 31 -5.63 24.08 3.11
N LEU A 32 -5.83 22.77 3.29
CA LEU A 32 -4.95 21.71 2.79
C LEU A 32 -5.02 21.74 1.26
N GLU A 33 -4.32 22.70 0.65
CA GLU A 33 -3.90 22.58 -0.74
C GLU A 33 -2.91 21.41 -0.78
N GLU A 34 -3.38 20.28 -1.31
CA GLU A 34 -2.55 19.12 -1.59
C GLU A 34 -1.48 19.52 -2.62
N ALA A 35 -0.24 19.67 -2.17
CA ALA A 35 0.93 19.58 -3.01
C ALA A 35 1.93 18.61 -2.38
N ASN A 36 2.19 17.51 -3.10
CA ASN A 36 3.13 16.46 -2.72
C ASN A 36 4.59 16.96 -2.83
N PRO A 37 5.44 16.83 -1.79
CA PRO A 37 6.84 17.30 -1.84
C PRO A 37 7.80 16.40 -2.62
N PHE A 38 7.34 15.28 -3.22
CA PHE A 38 8.20 14.39 -4.02
C PHE A 38 7.47 13.83 -5.25
N GLY A 39 7.68 14.42 -6.44
CA GLY A 39 7.35 13.79 -7.73
C GLY A 39 7.01 14.75 -8.86
N HIS A 40 7.83 14.77 -9.92
CA HIS A 40 7.44 15.29 -11.25
C HIS A 40 6.56 14.24 -11.94
N GLY A 41 5.26 14.49 -11.98
CA GLY A 41 4.24 13.68 -12.66
C GLY A 41 2.88 14.01 -12.06
N ASN A 42 1.83 14.15 -12.87
CA ASN A 42 0.48 14.42 -12.34
C ASN A 42 0.14 13.33 -11.29
N PRO A 43 -0.02 13.66 -9.99
CA PRO A 43 -0.25 12.65 -8.97
C PRO A 43 -1.62 12.04 -9.21
N HIS A 44 -1.65 10.72 -9.40
CA HIS A 44 -2.91 9.97 -9.35
C HIS A 44 -3.47 10.07 -7.93
N PRO A 45 -4.74 10.47 -7.72
CA PRO A 45 -5.28 10.66 -6.38
C PRO A 45 -5.51 9.31 -5.70
N HIS A 46 -4.59 8.94 -4.81
CA HIS A 46 -4.68 7.70 -4.04
C HIS A 46 -5.98 7.60 -3.23
N LEU A 47 -6.48 6.38 -3.02
CA LEU A 47 -7.64 6.08 -2.19
C LEU A 47 -7.44 6.52 -0.75
N LEU A 48 -6.19 6.37 -0.27
CA LEU A 48 -5.76 6.67 1.08
C LEU A 48 -5.32 8.13 1.22
N THR A 49 -6.29 9.01 1.42
CA THR A 49 -6.03 10.42 1.76
C THR A 49 -5.40 10.55 3.14
N MET A 50 -4.61 11.61 3.37
CA MET A 50 -3.98 11.90 4.65
C MET A 50 -4.93 11.78 5.84
N SER A 51 -6.14 12.35 5.75
CA SER A 51 -7.15 12.29 6.81
C SER A 51 -7.60 10.86 7.14
N LEU A 52 -7.74 9.99 6.13
CA LEU A 52 -8.06 8.58 6.33
C LEU A 52 -6.90 7.83 6.99
N SER A 53 -5.66 8.17 6.64
CA SER A 53 -4.48 7.60 7.30
C SER A 53 -4.45 7.91 8.78
N TRP A 54 -4.79 9.13 9.17
CA TRP A 54 -4.93 9.51 10.58
C TRP A 54 -6.02 8.72 11.31
N LEU A 55 -7.20 8.61 10.70
CA LEU A 55 -8.31 7.86 11.28
C LEU A 55 -7.97 6.38 11.47
N LEU A 56 -7.33 5.78 10.46
CA LEU A 56 -6.89 4.39 10.53
C LEU A 56 -5.76 4.19 11.54
N ALA A 57 -4.75 5.07 11.57
CA ALA A 57 -3.65 5.01 12.53
C ALA A 57 -4.12 5.11 13.99
N GLY A 58 -5.20 5.87 14.24
CA GLY A 58 -5.84 5.96 15.56
C GLY A 58 -6.81 4.82 15.89
N ALA A 59 -7.47 4.23 14.88
CA ALA A 59 -8.45 3.17 15.08
C ALA A 59 -7.85 1.76 15.12
N LEU A 60 -6.70 1.56 14.49
CA LEU A 60 -6.01 0.28 14.40
C LEU A 60 -5.03 0.06 15.56
N PRO A 61 -4.65 -1.20 15.84
CA PRO A 61 -3.59 -1.49 16.80
C PRO A 61 -2.27 -0.81 16.41
N PRO A 62 -1.40 -0.48 17.38
CA PRO A 62 -0.13 0.21 17.14
C PRO A 62 0.79 -0.48 16.11
N ILE A 63 0.65 -1.78 15.88
CA ILE A 63 1.41 -2.52 14.87
C ILE A 63 1.31 -1.90 13.46
N TYR A 64 0.21 -1.19 13.16
CA TYR A 64 0.04 -0.51 11.88
C TYR A 64 0.61 0.91 11.87
N SER A 65 0.76 1.57 13.02
CA SER A 65 1.13 3.00 13.08
C SER A 65 2.54 3.25 13.63
N THR A 66 3.10 2.29 14.38
CA THR A 66 4.45 2.39 14.92
C THR A 66 5.40 1.47 14.14
N PRO A 67 6.50 1.99 13.56
CA PRO A 67 7.53 1.13 13.00
C PRO A 67 8.14 0.29 14.14
N GLN A 68 8.39 -1.00 13.91
CA GLN A 68 8.90 -1.93 14.93
C GLN A 68 10.27 -1.51 15.50
N ARG A 69 10.96 -0.57 14.84
CA ARG A 69 12.20 0.07 15.27
C ARG A 69 12.07 1.60 15.43
N ALA A 70 11.00 2.11 16.02
CA ALA A 70 11.09 3.42 16.65
C ALA A 70 12.07 3.30 17.83
N SER A 71 13.37 3.50 17.58
CA SER A 71 14.37 3.66 18.63
C SER A 71 13.85 4.76 19.55
N SER A 72 13.45 4.39 20.76
CA SER A 72 13.15 5.35 21.80
C SER A 72 14.33 6.32 21.86
N PRO A 73 14.15 7.63 21.57
CA PRO A 73 15.23 8.56 21.83
C PRO A 73 15.53 8.42 23.32
N SER A 74 16.78 8.08 23.64
CA SER A 74 17.27 8.03 25.01
C SER A 74 16.81 9.30 25.71
N SER A 75 16.05 9.15 26.79
CA SER A 75 15.51 10.25 27.57
C SER A 75 16.65 11.06 28.17
N SER A 76 17.06 12.12 27.47
CA SER A 76 18.10 13.05 27.93
C SER A 76 17.81 14.47 27.44
N GLY A 77 16.54 14.84 27.36
CA GLY A 77 16.14 16.19 27.00
C GLY A 77 14.82 16.54 27.67
N THR A 78 14.85 17.50 28.58
CA THR A 78 13.70 18.21 29.16
C THR A 78 12.97 18.99 28.07
N GLY A 79 12.28 18.28 27.18
CA GLY A 79 11.36 18.88 26.21
C GLY A 79 10.03 19.23 26.87
N LEU A 80 9.51 20.43 26.60
CA LEU A 80 8.18 20.86 27.03
C LEU A 80 7.13 19.80 26.66
N ALA A 81 6.25 19.45 27.61
CA ALA A 81 5.24 18.40 27.45
C ALA A 81 4.38 18.57 26.17
N SER A 82 4.19 19.80 25.70
CA SER A 82 3.51 20.15 24.45
C SER A 82 4.28 19.71 23.20
N MET A 83 5.61 19.79 23.16
CA MET A 83 6.40 19.31 22.02
C MET A 83 6.48 17.79 21.99
N ALA A 84 6.53 17.13 23.15
CA ALA A 84 6.43 15.67 23.21
C ALA A 84 5.03 15.18 22.78
N PHE A 85 3.98 15.92 23.12
CA PHE A 85 2.62 15.64 22.68
C PHE A 85 2.42 15.89 21.17
N LEU A 86 2.90 17.03 20.65
CA LEU A 86 2.87 17.33 19.22
C LEU A 86 3.74 16.36 18.42
N SER A 87 4.86 15.90 18.97
CA SER A 87 5.68 14.84 18.37
C SER A 87 4.93 13.51 18.33
N LYS A 88 4.20 13.14 19.40
CA LYS A 88 3.32 11.95 19.39
C LYS A 88 2.19 12.06 18.37
N ILE A 89 1.61 13.25 18.22
CA ILE A 89 0.59 13.53 17.20
C ILE A 89 1.22 13.48 15.81
N ALA A 90 2.31 14.19 15.54
CA ALA A 90 2.98 14.18 14.25
C ALA A 90 3.51 12.78 13.86
N CYS A 91 3.97 11.97 14.82
CA CYS A 91 4.33 10.57 14.64
C CYS A 91 3.11 9.65 14.46
N ALA A 92 1.89 10.11 14.72
CA ALA A 92 0.67 9.39 14.37
C ALA A 92 0.34 9.52 12.87
N ILE A 93 1.09 10.32 12.10
CA ILE A 93 1.18 10.16 10.65
C ILE A 93 2.12 8.98 10.39
N PRO A 94 1.62 7.85 9.88
CA PRO A 94 2.47 6.74 9.56
C PRO A 94 3.22 7.04 8.25
N SER A 95 4.30 7.80 8.35
CA SER A 95 5.15 8.20 7.22
C SER A 95 5.83 7.04 6.51
N HIS A 96 5.81 5.85 7.12
CA HIS A 96 6.40 4.62 6.59
C HIS A 96 5.41 3.78 5.77
N TRP A 97 4.14 4.18 5.68
CA TRP A 97 3.18 3.46 4.85
C TRP A 97 3.58 3.55 3.38
N ALA A 98 3.79 2.40 2.77
CA ALA A 98 4.25 2.30 1.40
C ALA A 98 3.22 1.58 0.53
N LEU A 99 2.91 2.16 -0.64
CA LEU A 99 2.03 1.53 -1.62
C LEU A 99 2.67 0.24 -2.15
N LEU A 100 1.97 -0.88 -2.00
CA LEU A 100 2.37 -2.21 -2.48
C LEU A 100 1.75 -2.52 -3.85
N TYR A 101 0.48 -2.16 -4.02
CA TYR A 101 -0.34 -2.45 -5.19
C TYR A 101 -1.34 -1.31 -5.43
N ASP A 102 -1.49 -0.91 -6.67
CA ASP A 102 -2.54 0.00 -7.13
C ASP A 102 -3.12 -0.56 -8.44
N SER A 103 -4.42 -0.83 -8.43
CA SER A 103 -5.11 -1.37 -9.59
C SER A 103 -5.15 -0.41 -10.77
N ASP A 104 -5.10 0.91 -10.56
CA ASP A 104 -5.17 1.89 -11.63
C ASP A 104 -3.89 1.91 -12.47
N GLU A 105 -2.74 1.66 -11.82
CA GLU A 105 -1.45 1.53 -12.51
C GLU A 105 -1.18 0.11 -13.02
N GLN A 106 -1.54 -0.91 -12.23
CA GLN A 106 -1.08 -2.30 -12.45
C GLN A 106 -2.16 -3.19 -13.08
N GLY A 107 -3.40 -2.71 -13.14
CA GLY A 107 -4.59 -3.40 -13.64
C GLY A 107 -5.28 -4.25 -12.56
N LEU A 108 -6.61 -4.30 -12.59
CA LEU A 108 -7.41 -5.18 -11.74
C LEU A 108 -7.17 -6.67 -12.06
N GLY A 109 -7.19 -7.51 -11.01
CA GLY A 109 -7.14 -8.96 -11.14
C GLY A 109 -6.47 -9.68 -9.98
N ALA A 110 -6.94 -10.89 -9.66
CA ALA A 110 -6.41 -11.69 -8.56
C ALA A 110 -4.90 -11.96 -8.69
N ASN A 111 -4.41 -12.36 -9.87
CA ASN A 111 -2.98 -12.63 -10.07
C ASN A 111 -2.11 -11.39 -9.83
N ARG A 112 -2.59 -10.21 -10.22
CA ARG A 112 -1.89 -8.94 -10.03
C ARG A 112 -1.85 -8.57 -8.55
N PHE A 113 -2.98 -8.70 -7.86
CA PHE A 113 -3.06 -8.53 -6.41
C PHE A 113 -2.08 -9.49 -5.70
N LEU A 114 -2.17 -10.79 -5.96
CA LEU A 114 -1.32 -11.80 -5.32
C LEU A 114 0.17 -11.53 -5.56
N HIS A 115 0.57 -11.24 -6.81
CA HIS A 115 1.95 -10.94 -7.15
C HIS A 115 2.51 -9.74 -6.37
N HIS A 116 1.69 -8.72 -6.09
CA HIS A 116 2.15 -7.52 -5.38
C HIS A 116 2.08 -7.64 -3.86
N VAL A 117 1.12 -8.39 -3.34
CA VAL A 117 0.81 -8.47 -1.91
C VAL A 117 1.51 -9.64 -1.22
N LEU A 118 1.60 -10.82 -1.86
CA LEU A 118 2.28 -11.98 -1.28
C LEU A 118 3.79 -11.70 -1.07
N GLY A 119 4.37 -12.37 -0.08
CA GLY A 119 5.77 -12.20 0.31
C GLY A 119 6.05 -10.96 1.17
N TYR A 120 5.06 -10.07 1.38
CA TYR A 120 5.19 -8.97 2.33
C TYR A 120 4.86 -9.45 3.74
N LYS A 121 5.88 -9.45 4.61
CA LYS A 121 5.77 -9.99 5.98
C LYS A 121 5.17 -9.04 7.00
N GLY A 122 4.97 -7.78 6.62
CA GLY A 122 4.44 -6.74 7.48
C GLY A 122 2.92 -6.67 7.52
N PRO A 123 2.37 -5.83 8.42
CA PRO A 123 0.96 -5.49 8.43
C PRO A 123 0.58 -4.73 7.14
N THR A 124 -0.64 -4.94 6.67
CA THR A 124 -1.12 -4.37 5.39
C THR A 124 -2.55 -3.86 5.50
N LEU A 125 -2.86 -2.85 4.70
CA LEU A 125 -4.20 -2.30 4.52
C LEU A 125 -4.59 -2.51 3.07
N VAL A 126 -5.72 -3.16 2.83
CA VAL A 126 -6.33 -3.29 1.51
C VAL A 126 -7.53 -2.38 1.48
N ILE A 127 -7.56 -1.43 0.55
CA ILE A 127 -8.64 -0.47 0.39
C ILE A 127 -9.35 -0.76 -0.93
N PHE A 128 -10.66 -0.86 -0.87
CA PHE A 128 -11.53 -1.04 -2.02
C PHE A 128 -12.33 0.24 -2.23
N ARG A 129 -12.44 0.69 -3.49
CA ARG A 129 -13.39 1.71 -3.92
C ARG A 129 -14.45 1.04 -4.79
N SER A 130 -15.70 1.16 -4.37
CA SER A 130 -16.85 0.76 -5.19
C SER A 130 -17.23 1.84 -6.19
N ASP A 131 -17.99 1.45 -7.20
CA ASP A 131 -18.73 2.34 -8.09
C ASP A 131 -19.62 3.38 -7.41
N ASP A 132 -20.29 3.00 -6.32
CA ASP A 132 -21.10 3.90 -5.50
C ASP A 132 -20.28 4.87 -4.61
N ASN A 133 -18.97 5.00 -4.87
CA ASN A 133 -18.02 5.79 -4.11
C ASN A 133 -17.89 5.38 -2.63
N GLU A 134 -18.41 4.19 -2.29
CA GLU A 134 -18.15 3.54 -1.00
C GLU A 134 -16.71 3.09 -0.94
N LYS A 135 -16.08 3.31 0.22
CA LYS A 135 -14.71 2.86 0.47
C LYS A 135 -14.68 1.90 1.63
N PHE A 136 -14.05 0.76 1.44
CA PHE A 136 -13.86 -0.25 2.47
C PHE A 136 -12.39 -0.49 2.72
N CYS A 137 -12.01 -0.84 3.94
CA CYS A 137 -10.65 -1.20 4.29
C CYS A 137 -10.63 -2.53 5.03
N VAL A 138 -9.80 -3.46 4.56
CA VAL A 138 -9.52 -4.74 5.19
C VAL A 138 -8.08 -4.71 5.67
N THR A 139 -7.86 -5.00 6.95
CA THR A 139 -6.54 -4.94 7.56
C THR A 139 -6.04 -6.34 7.91
N SER A 140 -4.79 -6.61 7.57
CA SER A 140 -4.11 -7.84 7.92
C SER A 140 -2.86 -7.54 8.75
N PRO A 141 -2.75 -8.04 9.99
CA PRO A 141 -1.55 -7.86 10.80
C PRO A 141 -0.45 -8.86 10.44
N CYS A 142 -0.74 -9.83 9.56
CA CYS A 142 0.15 -10.91 9.18
C CYS A 142 0.34 -10.95 7.66
N GLU A 143 1.37 -11.67 7.22
CA GLU A 143 1.61 -11.98 5.81
C GLU A 143 0.38 -12.63 5.17
N TRP A 144 0.04 -12.15 3.96
CA TRP A 144 -1.02 -12.73 3.16
C TRP A 144 -0.64 -14.13 2.70
N LYS A 145 -1.60 -15.05 2.79
CA LYS A 145 -1.43 -16.43 2.32
C LYS A 145 -2.70 -16.94 1.68
N GLU A 146 -2.52 -17.79 0.69
CA GLU A 146 -3.62 -18.58 0.14
C GLU A 146 -3.94 -19.75 1.08
N SER A 147 -5.21 -19.92 1.40
CA SER A 147 -5.68 -20.92 2.35
C SER A 147 -7.16 -21.21 2.14
N HIS A 148 -7.54 -22.49 2.32
CA HIS A 148 -8.94 -22.91 2.38
C HIS A 148 -9.57 -22.73 3.77
N HIS A 149 -8.77 -22.34 4.76
CA HIS A 149 -9.23 -21.96 6.10
C HIS A 149 -9.06 -20.47 6.35
N TYR A 150 -9.98 -19.90 7.12
CA TYR A 150 -9.88 -18.53 7.61
C TYR A 150 -8.66 -18.35 8.54
N TRP A 151 -7.96 -17.23 8.38
CA TRP A 151 -6.74 -16.84 9.05
C TRP A 151 -6.78 -15.34 9.43
N GLY A 152 -5.73 -14.83 10.06
CA GLY A 152 -5.65 -13.45 10.55
C GLY A 152 -5.53 -13.40 12.06
N GLY A 153 -4.62 -12.55 12.55
CA GLY A 153 -4.37 -12.34 13.98
C GLY A 153 -5.38 -11.41 14.64
N GLU A 154 -5.24 -11.15 15.94
CA GLU A 154 -6.14 -10.30 16.73
C GLU A 154 -6.23 -8.85 16.25
N GLY A 155 -5.23 -8.39 15.49
CA GLY A 155 -5.22 -7.06 14.87
C GLY A 155 -5.89 -6.99 13.49
N SER A 156 -6.58 -8.03 13.05
CA SER A 156 -7.34 -8.00 11.80
C SER A 156 -8.66 -7.28 12.03
N ALA A 157 -9.03 -6.42 11.09
CA ALA A 157 -10.26 -5.65 11.17
C ALA A 157 -10.77 -5.26 9.78
N VAL A 158 -12.06 -4.96 9.71
CA VAL A 158 -12.73 -4.47 8.51
C VAL A 158 -13.43 -3.16 8.85
N PHE A 159 -13.20 -2.15 8.02
CA PHE A 159 -13.78 -0.82 8.15
C PHE A 159 -14.58 -0.46 6.90
N GLN A 160 -15.63 0.31 7.11
CA GLN A 160 -16.16 1.19 6.09
C GLN A 160 -15.52 2.56 6.32
N LEU A 161 -14.88 3.11 5.30
CA LEU A 161 -14.23 4.42 5.35
C LEU A 161 -15.19 5.52 4.89
N LEU A 162 -15.93 5.25 3.79
CA LEU A 162 -16.93 6.14 3.23
C LEU A 162 -18.22 5.37 2.93
N PRO A 163 -19.39 6.02 3.05
CA PRO A 163 -19.60 7.43 3.42
C PRO A 163 -19.47 7.69 4.94
N LYS A 164 -19.49 6.63 5.76
CA LYS A 164 -19.32 6.72 7.22
C LYS A 164 -18.09 5.94 7.64
N PHE A 165 -17.20 6.58 8.39
CA PHE A 165 -16.08 5.90 9.01
C PHE A 165 -16.58 5.05 10.18
N GLN A 166 -16.61 3.73 10.01
CA GLN A 166 -17.07 2.79 11.02
C GLN A 166 -16.27 1.49 10.98
N LEU A 167 -15.95 0.97 12.17
CA LEU A 167 -15.45 -0.39 12.34
C LEU A 167 -16.61 -1.37 12.14
N LEU A 168 -16.52 -2.23 11.13
CA LEU A 168 -17.53 -3.24 10.84
C LEU A 168 -17.29 -4.49 11.70
N GLU A 169 -16.09 -5.04 11.66
CA GLU A 169 -15.71 -6.23 12.43
C GLU A 169 -14.22 -6.21 12.82
N LYS A 170 -13.89 -6.84 13.94
CA LYS A 170 -12.52 -7.08 14.42
C LYS A 170 -12.44 -8.44 15.10
N GLY A 171 -11.30 -9.12 14.98
CA GLY A 171 -11.13 -10.45 15.57
C GLY A 171 -10.02 -11.27 14.94
N THR A 172 -9.87 -12.50 15.43
CA THR A 172 -8.99 -13.51 14.84
C THR A 172 -9.72 -14.27 13.74
N LYS A 173 -8.98 -14.88 12.81
CA LYS A 173 -9.54 -15.70 11.72
C LYS A 173 -10.59 -14.94 10.88
N LEU A 174 -10.37 -13.66 10.65
CA LEU A 174 -11.27 -12.81 9.86
C LEU A 174 -11.06 -12.92 8.35
N LEU A 175 -9.85 -13.27 7.92
CA LEU A 175 -9.41 -13.19 6.54
C LEU A 175 -9.43 -14.56 5.88
N TYR A 176 -9.85 -14.59 4.63
CA TYR A 176 -9.83 -15.77 3.79
C TYR A 176 -9.43 -15.36 2.39
N LEU A 177 -8.56 -16.14 1.77
CA LEU A 177 -8.10 -15.89 0.42
C LEU A 177 -7.82 -17.23 -0.24
N ASN A 178 -8.54 -17.52 -1.31
CA ASN A 178 -8.36 -18.73 -2.09
C ASN A 178 -8.58 -18.43 -3.56
N THR A 179 -7.59 -18.69 -4.40
CA THR A 179 -7.74 -18.54 -5.86
C THR A 179 -7.57 -19.86 -6.62
N THR A 180 -6.96 -20.85 -5.98
CA THR A 180 -6.49 -22.09 -6.65
C THR A 180 -7.31 -23.32 -6.26
N VAL A 181 -7.74 -23.44 -5.01
CA VAL A 181 -8.37 -24.67 -4.50
C VAL A 181 -9.82 -24.76 -4.97
N ARG A 182 -10.11 -25.76 -5.80
CA ARG A 182 -11.45 -26.08 -6.29
C ARG A 182 -12.32 -26.67 -5.17
N GLY A 183 -13.64 -26.48 -5.27
CA GLY A 183 -14.60 -26.98 -4.27
C GLY A 183 -14.74 -26.10 -3.02
N TYR A 184 -13.88 -25.09 -2.88
CA TYR A 184 -14.02 -24.03 -1.90
C TYR A 184 -14.33 -22.71 -2.59
N PRO A 185 -14.92 -21.74 -1.87
CA PRO A 185 -15.14 -20.43 -2.43
C PRO A 185 -13.87 -19.77 -2.96
N GLN A 186 -13.97 -19.10 -4.10
CA GLN A 186 -12.84 -18.40 -4.71
C GLN A 186 -12.93 -16.90 -4.45
N GLY A 187 -11.77 -16.24 -4.39
CA GLY A 187 -11.62 -14.83 -4.12
C GLY A 187 -11.18 -14.53 -2.70
N LEU A 188 -11.38 -13.27 -2.30
CA LEU A 188 -11.03 -12.75 -0.97
C LEU A 188 -12.29 -12.59 -0.14
N ARG A 189 -12.26 -13.02 1.13
CA ARG A 189 -13.38 -12.84 2.05
C ARG A 189 -12.87 -12.29 3.37
N ALA A 190 -13.64 -11.37 3.95
CA ALA A 190 -13.40 -10.82 5.26
C ALA A 190 -14.69 -10.89 6.09
N GLY A 191 -14.62 -11.56 7.23
CA GLY A 191 -15.74 -11.67 8.16
C GLY A 191 -15.53 -12.76 9.21
N SER A 192 -16.16 -12.59 10.37
CA SER A 192 -16.04 -13.52 11.50
C SER A 192 -16.83 -14.80 11.28
N ASP A 193 -17.95 -14.73 10.54
CA ASP A 193 -18.73 -15.90 10.14
C ASP A 193 -18.37 -16.32 8.70
N PRO A 194 -17.81 -17.52 8.49
CA PRO A 194 -17.52 -18.05 7.16
C PRO A 194 -18.73 -18.19 6.23
N ARG A 195 -19.94 -18.34 6.79
CA ARG A 195 -21.18 -18.52 6.01
C ARG A 195 -21.76 -17.20 5.53
N SER A 196 -21.49 -16.11 6.25
CA SER A 196 -21.95 -14.77 5.91
C SER A 196 -20.84 -13.76 6.16
N PRO A 197 -19.79 -13.76 5.32
CA PRO A 197 -18.73 -12.77 5.42
C PRO A 197 -19.30 -11.37 5.18
N ILE A 198 -18.70 -10.36 5.82
CA ILE A 198 -19.11 -8.95 5.62
C ILE A 198 -18.70 -8.48 4.24
N ILE A 199 -17.48 -8.82 3.81
CA ILE A 199 -16.96 -8.51 2.48
C ILE A 199 -16.61 -9.84 1.80
N ALA A 200 -17.12 -10.05 0.59
CA ALA A 200 -16.69 -11.13 -0.28
C ALA A 200 -16.37 -10.58 -1.66
N VAL A 201 -15.10 -10.63 -2.05
CA VAL A 201 -14.61 -10.31 -3.38
C VAL A 201 -14.60 -11.58 -4.21
N ASP A 202 -15.00 -11.47 -5.46
CA ASP A 202 -15.04 -12.57 -6.41
C ASP A 202 -13.63 -13.04 -6.83
N ALA A 203 -13.57 -14.13 -7.60
CA ALA A 203 -12.31 -14.66 -8.11
C ALA A 203 -11.59 -13.70 -9.07
N GLY A 204 -12.34 -12.85 -9.79
CA GLY A 204 -11.82 -11.87 -10.74
C GLY A 204 -11.27 -10.60 -10.10
N PHE A 205 -11.64 -10.30 -8.84
CA PHE A 205 -11.40 -8.99 -8.20
C PHE A 205 -12.10 -7.85 -8.95
N GLU A 206 -13.26 -8.13 -9.55
CA GLU A 206 -14.10 -7.18 -10.27
C GLU A 206 -15.39 -6.87 -9.48
N LYS A 207 -15.89 -7.83 -8.70
CA LYS A 207 -17.14 -7.71 -7.96
C LYS A 207 -16.88 -7.96 -6.49
N MET A 208 -17.49 -7.15 -5.64
CA MET A 208 -17.51 -7.35 -4.20
C MET A 208 -18.95 -7.43 -3.70
N GLU A 209 -19.17 -8.19 -2.65
CA GLU A 209 -20.43 -8.25 -1.92
C GLU A 209 -20.20 -7.67 -0.53
N TRP A 210 -20.94 -6.62 -0.19
CA TRP A 210 -20.97 -6.07 1.16
C TRP A 210 -22.29 -6.44 1.84
N LYS A 211 -22.25 -7.25 2.91
CA LYS A 211 -23.48 -7.75 3.60
C LYS A 211 -24.53 -8.33 2.64
N LYS A 212 -24.08 -9.09 1.62
CA LYS A 212 -24.90 -9.66 0.53
C LYS A 212 -25.44 -8.66 -0.50
N ILE A 213 -24.97 -7.41 -0.48
CA ILE A 213 -25.27 -6.41 -1.50
C ILE A 213 -24.12 -6.45 -2.52
N PRO A 214 -24.38 -6.82 -3.78
CA PRO A 214 -23.35 -6.83 -4.81
C PRO A 214 -22.99 -5.41 -5.24
N LEU A 215 -21.69 -5.19 -5.43
CA LEU A 215 -21.04 -3.92 -5.70
C LEU A 215 -19.91 -4.15 -6.73
N HIS A 216 -19.63 -3.16 -7.57
CA HIS A 216 -18.54 -3.28 -8.55
C HIS A 216 -17.28 -2.59 -8.03
N ILE A 217 -16.16 -3.32 -8.04
CA ILE A 217 -14.87 -2.75 -7.62
C ILE A 217 -14.35 -1.88 -8.76
N GLN A 218 -14.21 -0.58 -8.51
CA GLN A 218 -13.52 0.32 -9.42
C GLN A 218 -12.02 0.24 -9.24
N THR A 219 -11.54 0.36 -7.99
CA THR A 219 -10.12 0.43 -7.71
C THR A 219 -9.76 -0.26 -6.39
N ILE A 220 -8.54 -0.79 -6.32
CA ILE A 220 -7.98 -1.47 -5.17
C ILE A 220 -6.58 -0.92 -4.93
N GLU A 221 -6.34 -0.47 -3.69
CA GLU A 221 -5.02 -0.12 -3.22
C GLU A 221 -4.61 -1.01 -2.06
N VAL A 222 -3.32 -1.37 -2.03
CA VAL A 222 -2.75 -2.09 -0.90
C VAL A 222 -1.55 -1.32 -0.38
N TRP A 223 -1.59 -1.02 0.91
CA TRP A 223 -0.56 -0.28 1.63
C TRP A 223 0.12 -1.21 2.64
N GLY A 224 1.45 -1.20 2.66
CA GLY A 224 2.28 -1.89 3.62
C GLY A 224 2.60 -0.97 4.78
N CYS A 225 2.25 -1.39 5.98
CA CYS A 225 2.42 -0.64 7.24
C CYS A 225 3.58 -1.15 8.08
N GLY A 226 4.41 -2.03 7.54
CA GLY A 226 5.61 -2.53 8.19
C GLY A 226 6.83 -1.64 7.94
N ASP A 227 7.95 -2.03 8.53
CA ASP A 227 9.22 -1.30 8.35
C ASP A 227 9.68 -1.33 6.88
N GLN A 228 10.40 -0.28 6.47
CA GLN A 228 10.99 -0.17 5.14
C GLN A 228 11.83 -1.39 4.74
N VAL A 229 12.52 -2.01 5.71
CA VAL A 229 13.30 -3.24 5.53
C VAL A 229 12.45 -4.39 5.01
N GLN A 230 11.20 -4.52 5.45
CA GLN A 230 10.30 -5.57 4.98
C GLN A 230 9.90 -5.34 3.52
N ARG A 231 9.72 -4.07 3.11
CA ARG A 231 9.45 -3.71 1.70
C ARG A 231 10.67 -3.98 0.83
N GLU A 232 11.87 -3.61 1.27
CA GLU A 232 13.12 -3.86 0.54
C GLU A 232 13.35 -5.37 0.35
N ARG A 233 13.16 -6.17 1.41
CA ARG A 233 13.26 -7.63 1.33
C ARG A 233 12.25 -8.21 0.33
N GLN A 234 11.01 -7.72 0.33
CA GLN A 234 10.01 -8.18 -0.63
C GLN A 234 10.46 -7.87 -2.07
N LEU A 235 10.99 -6.68 -2.32
CA LEU A 235 11.50 -6.30 -3.64
C LEU A 235 12.71 -7.13 -4.05
N GLU A 236 13.60 -7.45 -3.13
CA GLU A 236 14.76 -8.31 -3.38
C GLU A 236 14.34 -9.73 -3.76
N VAL A 237 13.41 -10.33 -3.01
CA VAL A 237 12.85 -11.65 -3.31
C VAL A 237 12.21 -11.66 -4.69
N LYS A 238 11.39 -10.66 -5.03
CA LYS A 238 10.76 -10.57 -6.35
C LYS A 238 11.76 -10.38 -7.48
N LYS A 239 12.78 -9.54 -7.28
CA LYS A 239 13.86 -9.37 -8.27
C LYS A 239 14.60 -10.69 -8.49
N TRP A 240 14.78 -11.47 -7.43
CA TRP A 240 15.40 -12.79 -7.52
C TRP A 240 14.50 -13.77 -8.27
N GLU A 241 13.19 -13.83 -7.97
CA GLU A 241 12.20 -14.66 -8.67
C GLU A 241 12.14 -14.34 -10.17
N VAL A 242 12.14 -13.06 -10.55
CA VAL A 242 12.16 -12.64 -11.95
C VAL A 242 13.45 -13.08 -12.63
N LYS A 243 14.61 -12.89 -11.99
CA LYS A 243 15.91 -13.34 -12.53
C LYS A 243 15.96 -14.87 -12.68
N GLU A 244 15.39 -15.61 -11.76
CA GLU A 244 15.26 -17.07 -11.88
C GLU A 244 14.33 -17.47 -13.03
N ALA A 245 13.16 -16.85 -13.14
CA ALA A 245 12.21 -17.11 -14.22
C ALA A 245 12.79 -16.79 -15.60
N GLU A 246 13.57 -15.71 -15.72
CA GLU A 246 14.29 -15.37 -16.95
C GLU A 246 15.38 -16.39 -17.28
N LYS A 247 16.14 -16.86 -16.29
CA LYS A 247 17.12 -17.94 -16.48
C LYS A 247 16.42 -19.21 -16.97
N GLN A 248 15.33 -19.62 -16.31
CA GLN A 248 14.55 -20.80 -16.69
C GLN A 248 13.93 -20.68 -18.09
N ARG A 249 13.45 -19.49 -18.47
CA ARG A 249 12.89 -19.23 -19.80
C ARG A 249 13.96 -19.23 -20.90
N THR A 250 15.20 -18.89 -20.54
CA THR A 250 16.34 -18.86 -21.48
C THR A 250 16.95 -20.25 -21.69
N LEU A 251 16.63 -21.24 -20.84
CA LEU A 251 16.97 -22.64 -21.06
C LEU A 251 16.11 -23.24 -22.19
N LYS A 252 16.33 -22.78 -23.42
CA LYS A 252 16.21 -23.67 -24.56
C LYS A 252 17.40 -24.60 -24.44
N LEU A 253 17.18 -25.89 -24.16
CA LEU A 253 18.27 -26.88 -24.19
C LEU A 253 19.08 -26.66 -25.46
N SER A 254 20.34 -26.28 -25.29
CA SER A 254 21.28 -26.21 -26.39
C SER A 254 21.42 -27.62 -26.98
N ALA A 255 21.63 -27.73 -28.29
CA ALA A 255 21.90 -29.02 -28.92
C ALA A 255 23.11 -29.75 -28.28
N ALA A 256 24.05 -28.99 -27.68
CA ALA A 256 25.15 -29.53 -26.90
C ALA A 256 24.70 -30.12 -25.55
N ASP A 257 23.83 -29.42 -24.82
CA ASP A 257 23.31 -29.88 -23.52
C ASP A 257 22.35 -31.08 -23.65
N TRP A 258 21.76 -31.28 -24.84
CA TRP A 258 20.96 -32.45 -25.18
C TRP A 258 21.78 -33.73 -25.30
N LEU A 259 23.04 -33.64 -25.75
CA LEU A 259 23.89 -34.81 -25.99
C LEU A 259 24.20 -35.57 -24.70
N ASP A 260 24.29 -34.83 -23.58
CA ASP A 260 24.61 -35.35 -22.24
C ASP A 260 23.38 -35.57 -21.35
N HIS A 261 22.16 -35.34 -21.88
CA HIS A 261 20.94 -35.47 -21.09
C HIS A 261 20.59 -36.95 -20.85
N PRO A 262 20.30 -37.39 -19.61
CA PRO A 262 20.00 -38.80 -19.30
C PRO A 262 18.76 -39.33 -20.04
N ASP A 263 17.81 -38.45 -20.38
CA ASP A 263 16.63 -38.82 -21.17
C ASP A 263 16.97 -39.22 -22.61
N ARG A 264 18.13 -38.82 -23.15
CA ARG A 264 18.60 -39.28 -24.46
C ARG A 264 18.79 -40.79 -24.46
N TYR A 265 19.38 -41.34 -23.40
CA TYR A 265 19.60 -42.77 -23.25
C TYR A 265 18.27 -43.53 -23.11
N LEU A 266 17.29 -42.95 -22.42
CA LEU A 266 15.93 -43.50 -22.31
C LEU A 266 15.19 -43.52 -23.66
N LEU A 267 15.35 -42.47 -24.47
CA LEU A 267 14.79 -42.37 -25.82
C LEU A 267 15.44 -43.35 -26.80
N GLU A 268 16.74 -43.61 -26.63
CA GLU A 268 17.50 -44.60 -27.40
C GLU A 268 17.06 -46.03 -27.06
N LEU A 269 16.88 -46.34 -25.77
CA LEU A 269 16.33 -47.62 -25.31
C LEU A 269 14.86 -47.83 -25.74
N ALA A 270 14.08 -46.74 -25.87
CA ALA A 270 12.71 -46.77 -26.37
C ALA A 270 12.60 -46.89 -27.91
N GLY A 271 13.72 -47.03 -28.62
CA GLY A 271 13.76 -47.38 -30.04
C GLY A 271 13.43 -46.24 -31.02
N ARG A 272 13.54 -44.96 -30.62
CA ARG A 272 13.40 -43.85 -31.57
C ARG A 272 14.73 -43.61 -32.31
N PRO A 273 14.77 -43.71 -33.66
CA PRO A 273 15.98 -43.46 -34.42
C PRO A 273 16.37 -41.98 -34.37
N GLN A 274 17.67 -41.73 -34.29
CA GLN A 274 18.29 -40.41 -34.28
C GLN A 274 17.90 -39.62 -35.54
N TYR A 275 17.57 -38.33 -35.38
CA TYR A 275 17.52 -37.38 -36.49
C TYR A 275 18.95 -37.16 -37.02
N HIS A 276 19.43 -38.05 -37.88
CA HIS A 276 20.61 -37.77 -38.67
C HIS A 276 20.25 -36.73 -39.73
N GLN A 277 21.03 -35.65 -39.74
CA GLN A 277 21.10 -34.68 -40.82
C GLN A 277 21.34 -35.42 -42.13
N ASN A 278 20.32 -35.50 -42.99
CA ASN A 278 20.55 -35.71 -44.41
C ASN A 278 21.14 -34.41 -44.98
N GLN A 279 22.46 -34.29 -44.95
CA GLN A 279 23.18 -33.47 -45.91
C GLN A 279 24.16 -34.37 -46.66
N THR A 280 23.94 -34.35 -47.99
CA THR A 280 24.67 -34.97 -49.12
C THR A 280 24.60 -36.48 -49.25
#